data_AF-A0A931SYJ8-F1
#
_entry.id   AF-A0A931SYJ8-F1
#
_cell.length_a   1.000
_cell.length_b   1.000
_cell.length_c   1.000
_cell.angle_alpha   90.00
_cell.angle_beta   90.00
_cell.angle_gamma   90.00
#
_symmetry.space_group_name_H-M   'P 1'
#
loop_
_entity.id
_entity.type
_entity.pdbx_description
1 polymer ?
#
loop_
_entity_poly.entity_id
_entity_poly.type
_entity_poly.pdbx_seq_one_letter_code
_entity_poly.pdbx_strand_id
1 'polypeptide(L)'
;MAKIEGCWDSPWGPPAGGGRPLRQAQGRPGWHIECSAMINSYLGKQIDPFDELRVDGEHSRTIDIHGGGKDLIFPHHESEIAQSEGFTGKKPFVKYWLHTAMVLCDGEKMSKSLGNLESEFLQAKKFLDQVQKAKSLKPGRLGKKISASKYFQRFIHYMDNDLDIPSSLLLITRLAKRILREQKRSDVSELKKTLTALFKVLGFN
;
A
#
# COMPACT_ATOMS: atom_id res chain seq x y z
N MET A 1 -34.75 -15.77 -20.54
CA MET A 1 -33.90 -14.61 -20.19
C MET A 1 -32.76 -15.12 -19.30
N ALA A 2 -31.51 -14.94 -19.70
CA ALA A 2 -30.36 -15.30 -18.86
C ALA A 2 -30.33 -14.36 -17.65
N LYS A 3 -30.31 -14.91 -16.43
CA LYS A 3 -30.00 -14.11 -15.23
C LYS A 3 -28.54 -13.68 -15.34
N ILE A 4 -28.32 -12.40 -15.59
CA ILE A 4 -26.98 -11.81 -15.50
C ILE A 4 -26.67 -11.70 -13.99
N GLU A 5 -25.69 -12.46 -13.51
CA GLU A 5 -25.31 -12.44 -12.09
C GLU A 5 -24.91 -11.03 -11.65
N GLY A 6 -25.28 -10.61 -10.43
CA GLY A 6 -24.89 -9.30 -9.86
C GLY A 6 -25.73 -8.10 -10.31
N CYS A 7 -26.86 -8.30 -10.99
CA CYS A 7 -27.82 -7.22 -11.27
C CYS A 7 -28.92 -7.14 -10.20
N TRP A 8 -29.39 -5.93 -9.88
CA TRP A 8 -30.56 -5.69 -9.02
C TRP A 8 -31.58 -4.76 -9.67
N ASP A 9 -32.79 -4.72 -9.12
CA ASP A 9 -33.84 -3.80 -9.55
C ASP A 9 -33.43 -2.36 -9.22
N SER A 10 -33.07 -1.61 -10.26
CA SER A 10 -32.70 -0.20 -10.17
C SER A 10 -33.95 0.69 -10.28
N PRO A 11 -34.07 1.72 -9.44
CA PRO A 11 -35.11 2.74 -9.59
C PRO A 11 -34.86 3.66 -10.79
N TRP A 12 -33.67 3.59 -11.40
CA TRP A 12 -33.24 4.42 -12.52
C TRP A 12 -33.24 3.63 -13.83
N GLY A 13 -34.44 3.33 -14.33
CA GLY A 13 -34.64 2.69 -15.62
C GLY A 13 -35.02 3.68 -16.72
N PRO A 14 -34.78 3.34 -18.02
CA PRO A 14 -35.36 4.11 -19.10
C PRO A 14 -36.89 4.17 -18.92
N PRO A 15 -37.53 5.30 -19.26
CA PRO A 15 -38.98 5.39 -19.16
C PRO A 15 -39.63 4.33 -20.06
N ALA A 16 -40.58 3.57 -19.52
CA ALA A 16 -41.54 2.89 -20.38
C ALA A 16 -42.27 3.98 -21.17
N GLY A 17 -42.55 3.72 -22.46
CA GLY A 17 -43.26 4.66 -23.33
C GLY A 17 -44.41 5.36 -22.59
N GLY A 18 -44.29 6.68 -22.40
CA GLY A 18 -45.14 7.46 -21.50
C GLY A 18 -44.41 8.38 -20.51
N GLY A 19 -43.08 8.43 -20.51
CA GLY A 19 -42.31 9.50 -19.85
C GLY A 19 -42.11 9.36 -18.33
N ARG A 20 -42.52 8.24 -17.71
CA ARG A 20 -42.18 7.92 -16.31
C ARG A 20 -41.12 6.83 -16.24
N PRO A 21 -40.03 6.99 -15.47
CA PRO A 21 -39.01 5.94 -15.29
C PRO A 21 -39.65 4.65 -14.78
N LEU A 22 -39.34 3.52 -15.40
CA LEU A 22 -39.66 2.21 -14.84
C LEU A 22 -38.82 2.02 -13.57
N ARG A 23 -39.48 1.82 -12.42
CA ARG A 23 -38.84 1.56 -11.11
C ARG A 23 -38.11 0.20 -11.03
N GLN A 24 -37.92 -0.51 -12.14
CA GLN A 24 -37.50 -1.92 -12.19
C GLN A 24 -36.62 -2.24 -13.41
N ALA A 25 -35.68 -1.37 -13.77
CA ALA A 25 -34.66 -1.75 -14.74
C ALA A 25 -33.55 -2.54 -14.04
N GLN A 26 -33.07 -3.62 -14.64
CA GLN A 26 -31.92 -4.34 -14.10
C GLN A 26 -30.65 -3.50 -14.28
N GLY A 27 -29.94 -3.23 -13.20
CA GLY A 27 -28.73 -2.42 -13.18
C GLY A 27 -27.60 -3.00 -12.33
N ARG A 28 -26.41 -2.43 -12.50
CA ARG A 28 -25.20 -2.70 -11.73
C ARG A 28 -24.65 -1.38 -11.17
N PRO A 29 -23.85 -1.39 -10.10
CA PRO A 29 -23.26 -0.17 -9.59
C PRO A 29 -22.26 0.38 -10.61
N GLY A 30 -22.07 1.71 -10.61
CA GLY A 30 -20.93 2.30 -11.30
C GLY A 30 -19.65 2.07 -10.53
N TRP A 31 -18.53 1.86 -11.21
CA TRP A 31 -17.23 1.55 -10.58
C TRP A 31 -16.89 2.44 -9.37
N HIS A 32 -17.16 3.75 -9.44
CA HIS A 32 -16.83 4.69 -8.36
C HIS A 32 -17.70 4.53 -7.10
N ILE A 33 -18.99 4.17 -7.24
CA ILE A 33 -19.89 4.06 -6.07
C ILE A 33 -19.60 2.83 -5.21
N GLU A 34 -18.95 1.82 -5.81
CA GLU A 34 -18.60 0.59 -5.12
C GLU A 34 -17.63 0.86 -3.96
N CYS A 35 -16.53 1.57 -4.22
CA CYS A 35 -15.53 1.94 -3.20
C CYS A 35 -16.15 2.79 -2.10
N SER A 36 -16.88 3.84 -2.47
CA SER A 36 -17.60 4.73 -1.52
C SER A 36 -18.56 3.96 -0.60
N ALA A 37 -19.34 3.03 -1.16
CA ALA A 37 -20.29 2.22 -0.40
C ALA A 37 -19.58 1.22 0.53
N MET A 38 -18.56 0.52 0.04
CA MET A 38 -17.81 -0.46 0.84
C MET A 38 -17.09 0.21 2.01
N ILE A 39 -16.43 1.34 1.77
CA ILE A 39 -15.72 2.10 2.79
C ILE A 39 -16.66 2.49 3.92
N ASN A 40 -17.82 3.09 3.59
CA ASN A 40 -18.81 3.46 4.59
C ASN A 40 -19.37 2.26 5.36
N SER A 41 -19.44 1.08 4.73
CA SER A 41 -19.94 -0.14 5.37
C SER A 41 -18.92 -0.82 6.29
N TYR A 42 -17.63 -0.79 5.95
CA TYR A 42 -16.60 -1.53 6.68
C TYR A 42 -15.79 -0.66 7.65
N LEU A 43 -15.59 0.62 7.33
CA LEU A 43 -14.81 1.56 8.14
C LEU A 43 -15.70 2.50 8.96
N GLY A 44 -17.01 2.39 8.80
CA GLY A 44 -18.00 3.27 9.41
C GLY A 44 -18.32 4.49 8.54
N LYS A 45 -19.46 5.11 8.81
CA LYS A 45 -19.88 6.33 8.12
C LYS A 45 -19.14 7.54 8.70
N GLN A 46 -18.95 8.57 7.88
CA GLN A 46 -18.52 9.87 8.39
C GLN A 46 -19.70 10.52 9.13
N ILE A 47 -19.66 10.53 10.46
CA ILE A 47 -20.58 11.31 11.30
C ILE A 47 -19.82 12.49 11.95
N ASP A 48 -20.52 13.34 12.69
CA ASP A 48 -20.01 14.65 13.13
C ASP A 48 -18.72 14.57 13.99
N PRO A 49 -17.65 15.33 13.66
CA PRO A 49 -16.42 15.34 14.44
C PRO A 49 -16.56 15.95 15.85
N PHE A 50 -17.65 16.65 16.16
CA PHE A 50 -17.94 17.18 17.51
C PHE A 50 -18.91 16.32 18.32
N ASP A 51 -19.43 15.24 17.72
CA ASP A 51 -20.26 14.25 18.41
C ASP A 51 -19.34 13.15 18.98
N GLU A 52 -18.50 13.54 19.96
CA GLU A 52 -17.58 12.63 20.67
C GLU A 52 -18.31 11.58 21.53
N LEU A 53 -19.65 11.60 21.60
CA LEU A 53 -20.43 10.80 22.54
C LEU A 53 -21.70 10.17 21.94
N ARG A 54 -21.59 8.95 21.40
CA ARG A 54 -22.72 7.98 21.28
C ARG A 54 -22.22 6.55 21.57
N VAL A 55 -22.54 5.93 22.71
CA VAL A 55 -23.76 5.20 23.17
C VAL A 55 -24.01 3.83 22.49
N ASP A 56 -23.58 3.61 21.25
CA ASP A 56 -23.80 2.33 20.53
C ASP A 56 -22.53 1.69 19.93
N GLY A 57 -21.36 2.32 20.08
CA GLY A 57 -20.07 1.72 19.73
C GLY A 57 -19.72 1.74 18.23
N GLU A 58 -20.55 2.34 17.39
CA GLU A 58 -20.26 2.54 15.96
C GLU A 58 -19.42 3.82 15.79
N HIS A 59 -18.14 3.66 15.41
CA HIS A 59 -17.19 4.77 15.37
C HIS A 59 -17.34 5.57 14.07
N SER A 60 -17.66 6.86 14.19
CA SER A 60 -17.36 7.84 13.13
C SER A 60 -15.88 7.80 12.79
N ARG A 61 -15.51 7.77 11.50
CA ARG A 61 -14.12 8.02 11.17
C ARG A 61 -13.93 8.61 9.77
N THR A 62 -13.36 9.81 9.71
CA THR A 62 -12.57 10.21 8.55
C THR A 62 -11.45 9.19 8.36
N ILE A 63 -11.33 8.65 7.16
CA ILE A 63 -10.31 7.64 6.83
C ILE A 63 -8.93 8.27 6.99
N ASP A 64 -8.04 7.59 7.71
CA ASP A 64 -6.70 8.12 7.92
C ASP A 64 -5.88 8.04 6.63
N ILE A 65 -5.87 6.88 5.97
CA ILE A 65 -5.14 6.63 4.72
C ILE A 65 -6.03 5.93 3.70
N HIS A 66 -6.09 6.45 2.48
CA HIS A 66 -6.62 5.75 1.31
C HIS A 66 -5.56 5.76 0.21
N GLY A 67 -5.35 4.63 -0.47
CA GLY A 67 -4.33 4.52 -1.50
C GLY A 67 -4.79 3.86 -2.79
N GLY A 68 -4.03 4.06 -3.85
CA GLY A 68 -4.32 3.53 -5.18
C GLY A 68 -3.19 3.79 -6.17
N GLY A 69 -3.35 3.35 -7.41
CA GLY A 69 -2.46 3.77 -8.50
C GLY A 69 -2.64 5.25 -8.82
N LYS A 70 -1.60 5.91 -9.36
CA LYS A 70 -1.68 7.32 -9.80
C LYS A 70 -2.82 7.57 -10.80
N ASP A 71 -3.17 6.58 -11.61
CA ASP A 71 -4.29 6.60 -12.54
C ASP A 71 -5.66 6.68 -11.86
N LEU A 72 -5.75 6.34 -10.57
CA LEU A 72 -6.99 6.43 -9.80
C LEU A 72 -7.23 7.81 -9.20
N ILE A 73 -6.25 8.72 -9.21
CA ILE A 73 -6.44 10.10 -8.73
C ILE A 73 -7.68 10.71 -9.41
N PHE A 74 -7.78 10.57 -10.73
CA PHE A 74 -8.90 11.05 -11.52
C PHE A 74 -9.27 10.05 -12.62
N PRO A 75 -10.57 9.74 -12.82
CA PRO A 75 -11.73 10.29 -12.11
C PRO A 75 -12.09 9.54 -10.82
N HIS A 76 -11.39 8.44 -10.49
CA HIS A 76 -11.86 7.47 -9.51
C HIS A 76 -11.95 8.03 -8.09
N HIS A 77 -10.84 8.43 -7.49
CA HIS A 77 -10.83 8.96 -6.12
C HIS A 77 -11.56 10.30 -6.01
N GLU A 78 -11.49 11.15 -7.03
CA GLU A 78 -12.28 12.39 -7.06
C GLU A 78 -13.79 12.11 -7.00
N SER A 79 -14.24 11.06 -7.69
CA SER A 79 -15.64 10.62 -7.62
C SER A 79 -15.99 10.02 -6.25
N GLU A 80 -15.07 9.29 -5.62
CA GLU A 80 -15.28 8.77 -4.26
C GLU A 80 -15.41 9.88 -3.22
N ILE A 81 -14.57 10.92 -3.32
CA ILE A 81 -14.66 12.13 -2.48
C ILE A 81 -16.02 12.79 -2.70
N ALA A 82 -16.39 13.07 -3.96
CA ALA A 82 -17.64 13.75 -4.28
C ALA A 82 -18.88 12.97 -3.79
N GLN A 83 -18.88 11.64 -3.95
CA GLN A 83 -19.97 10.77 -3.50
C GLN A 83 -20.05 10.70 -1.98
N SER A 84 -18.93 10.47 -1.30
CA SER A 84 -18.91 10.25 0.15
C SER A 84 -19.14 11.54 0.93
N GLU A 85 -18.47 12.63 0.55
CA GLU A 85 -18.68 13.94 1.18
C GLU A 85 -20.06 14.51 0.82
N GLY A 86 -20.55 14.26 -0.40
CA GLY A 86 -21.89 14.67 -0.83
C GLY A 86 -22.99 13.91 -0.07
N PHE A 87 -22.81 12.62 0.17
CA PHE A 87 -23.77 11.78 0.90
C PHE A 87 -23.79 12.10 2.41
N THR A 88 -22.63 12.34 3.01
CA THR A 88 -22.51 12.55 4.47
C THR A 88 -22.59 14.02 4.86
N GLY A 89 -22.29 14.95 3.94
CA GLY A 89 -22.11 16.37 4.22
C GLY A 89 -20.87 16.68 5.07
N LYS A 90 -19.96 15.71 5.25
CA LYS A 90 -18.77 15.83 6.11
C LYS A 90 -17.50 15.84 5.29
N LYS A 91 -16.49 16.56 5.79
CA LYS A 91 -15.18 16.70 5.18
C LYS A 91 -14.07 16.69 6.25
N PRO A 92 -12.85 16.23 5.91
CA PRO A 92 -12.51 15.55 4.65
C PRO A 92 -12.99 14.09 4.65
N PHE A 93 -13.18 13.48 3.47
CA PHE A 93 -13.40 12.03 3.31
C PHE A 93 -12.20 11.20 3.82
N VAL A 94 -10.99 11.60 3.40
CA VAL A 94 -9.72 10.95 3.71
C VAL A 94 -8.70 12.02 4.13
N LYS A 95 -7.86 11.73 5.15
CA LYS A 95 -6.79 12.65 5.60
C LYS A 95 -5.57 12.61 4.69
N TYR A 96 -5.10 11.41 4.36
CA TYR A 96 -3.90 11.20 3.55
C TYR A 96 -4.19 10.27 2.38
N TRP A 97 -3.92 10.74 1.17
CA TRP A 97 -3.99 9.94 -0.05
C TRP A 97 -2.58 9.46 -0.43
N LEU A 98 -2.44 8.16 -0.66
CA LEU A 98 -1.17 7.55 -1.08
C LEU A 98 -1.30 6.95 -2.48
N HIS A 99 -0.61 7.55 -3.45
CA HIS A 99 -0.67 7.11 -4.84
C HIS A 99 0.67 6.54 -5.31
N THR A 100 0.64 5.30 -5.80
CA THR A 100 1.84 4.67 -6.38
C THR A 100 2.07 5.15 -7.81
N ALA A 101 3.32 5.44 -8.15
CA ALA A 101 3.70 5.79 -9.50
C ALA A 101 3.46 4.62 -10.48
N MET A 102 3.22 4.94 -11.75
CA MET A 102 3.19 3.92 -12.79
C MET A 102 4.56 3.26 -12.93
N VAL A 103 4.57 1.94 -13.14
CA VAL A 103 5.82 1.24 -13.42
C VAL A 103 6.20 1.45 -14.88
N LEU A 104 7.35 2.09 -15.09
CA LEU A 104 7.94 2.36 -16.40
C LEU A 104 9.22 1.53 -16.52
N CYS A 105 9.50 1.00 -17.72
CA CYS A 105 10.81 0.45 -18.06
C CYS A 105 11.31 1.20 -19.31
N ASP A 106 12.52 1.75 -19.24
CA ASP A 106 13.14 2.62 -20.25
C ASP A 106 12.25 3.81 -20.71
N GLY A 107 11.42 4.33 -19.81
CA GLY A 107 10.52 5.46 -20.09
C GLY A 107 9.17 5.07 -20.70
N GLU A 108 8.96 3.79 -21.03
CA GLU A 108 7.68 3.27 -21.51
C GLU A 108 6.93 2.51 -20.43
N LYS A 109 5.59 2.51 -20.49
CA LYS A 109 4.75 1.73 -19.57
C LYS A 109 5.09 0.26 -19.70
N MET A 110 5.42 -0.41 -18.59
CA MET A 110 5.68 -1.85 -18.63
C MET A 110 4.46 -2.60 -19.14
N SER A 111 4.67 -3.46 -20.13
CA SER A 111 3.64 -4.36 -20.64
C SER A 111 4.24 -5.68 -21.07
N LYS A 112 3.50 -6.78 -20.88
CA LYS A 112 3.96 -8.13 -21.27
C LYS A 112 4.30 -8.22 -22.76
N SER A 113 3.70 -7.38 -23.61
CA SER A 113 3.95 -7.37 -25.05
C SER A 113 5.21 -6.60 -25.46
N LEU A 114 5.74 -5.72 -24.60
CA LEU A 114 6.94 -4.92 -24.91
C LEU A 114 8.26 -5.63 -24.54
N GLY A 115 8.21 -6.78 -23.85
CA GLY A 115 9.39 -7.61 -23.57
C GLY A 115 10.42 -6.99 -22.61
N ASN A 116 10.13 -5.81 -22.04
CA ASN A 116 11.03 -5.02 -21.21
C ASN A 116 11.10 -5.46 -19.73
N LEU A 117 10.71 -6.69 -19.41
CA LEU A 117 10.67 -7.18 -18.03
C LEU A 117 12.04 -7.70 -17.53
N GLU A 118 12.95 -8.15 -18.41
CA GLU A 118 14.00 -9.10 -18.03
C GLU A 118 15.25 -8.48 -17.36
N SER A 119 15.61 -7.24 -17.70
CA SER A 119 16.87 -6.60 -17.28
C SER A 119 16.85 -6.16 -15.80
N GLU A 120 15.70 -5.78 -15.27
CA GLU A 120 15.53 -5.30 -13.89
C GLU A 120 15.67 -6.43 -12.86
N PHE A 121 15.22 -7.64 -13.20
CA PHE A 121 15.32 -8.81 -12.32
C PHE A 121 16.76 -9.20 -12.00
N LEU A 122 17.73 -8.93 -12.89
CA LEU A 122 19.13 -9.29 -12.66
C LEU A 122 19.77 -8.46 -11.54
N GLN A 123 19.43 -7.17 -11.44
CA GLN A 123 19.94 -6.30 -10.38
C GLN A 123 19.33 -6.67 -9.02
N ALA A 124 18.01 -6.91 -9.00
CA ALA A 124 17.31 -7.39 -7.82
C ALA A 124 17.90 -8.72 -7.30
N LYS A 125 18.19 -9.66 -8.20
CA LYS A 125 18.81 -10.96 -7.86
C LYS A 125 20.17 -10.80 -7.20
N LYS A 126 21.07 -9.97 -7.75
CA LYS A 126 22.39 -9.71 -7.13
C LYS A 126 22.28 -9.13 -5.72
N PHE A 127 21.31 -8.24 -5.50
CA PHE A 127 21.04 -7.70 -4.17
C PHE A 127 20.55 -8.79 -3.20
N LEU A 128 19.58 -9.60 -3.63
CA LEU A 128 19.02 -10.69 -2.81
C LEU A 128 20.11 -11.71 -2.43
N ASP A 129 20.92 -12.14 -3.39
CA ASP A 129 22.03 -13.08 -3.17
C ASP A 129 22.99 -12.56 -2.09
N GLN A 130 23.31 -11.26 -2.13
CA GLN A 130 24.19 -10.63 -1.15
C GLN A 130 23.59 -10.61 0.26
N VAL A 131 22.30 -10.28 0.38
CA VAL A 131 21.61 -10.24 1.68
C VAL A 131 21.43 -11.66 2.24
N GLN A 132 21.03 -12.62 1.41
CA GLN A 132 20.87 -14.02 1.79
C GLN A 132 22.18 -14.62 2.26
N LYS A 133 23.29 -14.36 1.56
CA LYS A 133 24.64 -14.78 1.98
C LYS A 133 25.02 -14.21 3.34
N ALA A 134 24.70 -12.94 3.61
CA ALA A 134 24.97 -12.33 4.92
C ALA A 134 24.14 -12.97 6.06
N LYS A 135 22.88 -13.34 5.77
CA LYS A 135 21.98 -14.01 6.73
C LYS A 135 22.41 -15.44 7.04
N SER A 136 22.83 -16.21 6.04
CA SER A 136 23.15 -17.65 6.17
C SER A 136 24.46 -17.97 6.90
N LEU A 137 25.35 -16.99 7.08
CA LEU A 137 26.64 -17.20 7.73
C LEU A 137 26.52 -17.57 9.21
N LYS A 138 27.33 -18.51 9.69
CA LYS A 138 27.39 -18.82 11.13
C LYS A 138 27.96 -17.60 11.88
N PRO A 139 27.37 -17.17 13.02
CA PRO A 139 27.93 -16.07 13.80
C PRO A 139 29.35 -16.43 14.25
N GLY A 140 30.32 -15.56 13.97
CA GLY A 140 31.65 -15.66 14.57
C GLY A 140 31.53 -15.52 16.09
N ARG A 141 32.09 -16.47 16.85
CA ARG A 141 31.90 -16.54 18.32
C ARG A 141 32.91 -15.72 19.12
N LEU A 142 33.92 -15.12 18.47
CA LEU A 142 35.06 -14.49 19.15
C LEU A 142 35.33 -13.09 18.54
N GLY A 143 35.35 -12.07 19.41
CA GLY A 143 35.74 -10.70 19.07
C GLY A 143 34.84 -9.62 19.68
N LYS A 144 35.18 -8.34 19.45
CA LYS A 144 34.42 -7.18 19.95
C LYS A 144 33.00 -7.18 19.37
N LYS A 145 31.99 -6.94 20.21
CA LYS A 145 30.60 -6.76 19.76
C LYS A 145 30.46 -5.47 18.96
N ILE A 146 29.75 -5.55 17.84
CA ILE A 146 29.44 -4.38 17.01
C ILE A 146 27.96 -4.06 17.16
N SER A 147 27.66 -2.88 17.69
CA SER A 147 26.27 -2.42 17.83
C SER A 147 25.63 -2.11 16.48
N ALA A 148 24.35 -2.45 16.38
CA ALA A 148 23.51 -2.23 15.21
C ALA A 148 22.56 -1.04 15.38
N SER A 149 22.54 -0.38 16.55
CA SER A 149 21.58 0.69 16.90
C SER A 149 21.52 1.81 15.86
N LYS A 150 22.69 2.26 15.38
CA LYS A 150 22.79 3.29 14.34
C LYS A 150 22.18 2.87 13.00
N TYR A 151 22.19 1.58 12.67
CA TYR A 151 21.51 1.08 11.46
C TYR A 151 20.00 1.07 11.67
N PHE A 152 19.53 0.64 12.84
CA PHE A 152 18.11 0.64 13.15
C PHE A 152 17.53 2.06 13.14
N GLN A 153 18.15 3.00 13.84
CA GLN A 153 17.71 4.40 13.87
C GLN A 153 17.70 5.05 12.49
N ARG A 154 18.73 4.80 11.67
CA ARG A 154 18.77 5.30 10.29
C ARG A 154 17.69 4.69 9.42
N PHE A 155 17.40 3.41 9.59
CA PHE A 155 16.33 2.75 8.85
C PHE A 155 14.97 3.37 9.19
N ILE A 156 14.67 3.56 10.48
CA ILE A 156 13.45 4.25 10.91
C ILE A 156 13.37 5.65 10.32
N HIS A 157 14.44 6.43 10.40
CA HIS A 157 14.49 7.77 9.78
C HIS A 157 14.18 7.76 8.28
N TYR A 158 14.67 6.76 7.52
CA TYR A 158 14.35 6.65 6.09
C TYR A 158 12.90 6.22 5.86
N MET A 159 12.39 5.27 6.64
CA MET A 159 11.00 4.83 6.51
C MET A 159 9.99 5.91 6.93
N ASP A 160 10.32 6.72 7.93
CA ASP A 160 9.51 7.86 8.38
C ASP A 160 9.50 9.00 7.33
N ASN A 161 10.53 9.06 6.47
CA ASN A 161 10.60 10.01 5.36
C ASN A 161 9.90 9.43 4.12
N ASP A 162 8.57 9.42 4.15
CA ASP A 162 7.71 9.01 3.04
C ASP A 162 8.07 7.63 2.45
N LEU A 163 8.31 6.65 3.33
CA LEU A 163 8.68 5.29 2.95
C LEU A 163 9.87 5.26 1.97
N ASP A 164 10.98 5.97 2.26
CA ASP A 164 12.19 5.97 1.41
C ASP A 164 12.85 4.58 1.34
N ILE A 165 12.29 3.74 0.48
CA ILE A 165 12.76 2.37 0.20
C ILE A 165 14.16 2.40 -0.43
N PRO A 166 14.51 3.28 -1.39
CA PRO A 166 15.86 3.33 -1.95
C PRO A 166 16.96 3.50 -0.90
N SER A 167 16.83 4.49 0.00
CA SER A 167 17.81 4.72 1.07
C SER A 167 17.85 3.56 2.06
N SER A 168 16.69 2.99 2.37
CA SER A 168 16.55 1.82 3.25
C SER A 168 17.24 0.57 2.69
N LEU A 169 17.07 0.28 1.39
CA LEU A 169 17.74 -0.82 0.70
C LEU A 169 19.26 -0.61 0.67
N LEU A 170 19.72 0.61 0.38
CA LEU A 170 21.14 0.94 0.40
C LEU A 170 21.75 0.73 1.80
N LEU A 171 21.03 1.11 2.85
CA LEU A 171 21.43 0.87 4.24
C LEU A 171 21.54 -0.63 4.55
N ILE A 172 20.56 -1.44 4.10
CA ILE A 172 20.56 -2.91 4.22
C ILE A 172 21.76 -3.51 3.48
N THR A 173 22.05 -3.08 2.25
CA THR A 173 23.24 -3.54 1.50
C THR A 173 24.53 -3.21 2.24
N ARG A 174 24.64 -1.98 2.79
CA ARG A 174 25.82 -1.58 3.59
C ARG A 174 25.95 -2.42 4.86
N LEU A 175 24.85 -2.73 5.53
CA LEU A 175 24.83 -3.61 6.70
C LEU A 175 25.27 -5.02 6.34
N ALA A 176 24.73 -5.61 5.26
CA ALA A 176 25.12 -6.92 4.76
C ALA A 176 26.62 -6.98 4.41
N LYS A 177 27.13 -5.98 3.68
CA LYS A 177 28.57 -5.87 3.36
C LYS A 177 29.45 -5.79 4.62
N ARG A 178 29.02 -5.05 5.65
CA ARG A 178 29.74 -4.96 6.91
C ARG A 178 29.79 -6.30 7.65
N ILE A 179 28.67 -7.02 7.71
CA ILE A 179 28.63 -8.36 8.31
C ILE A 179 29.62 -9.29 7.61
N LEU A 180 29.61 -9.31 6.27
CA LEU A 180 30.52 -10.14 5.46
C LEU A 180 32.00 -9.83 5.71
N ARG A 181 32.34 -8.56 5.97
CA ARG A 181 33.71 -8.10 6.24
C ARG A 181 34.17 -8.40 7.66
N GLU A 182 33.31 -8.16 8.66
CA GLU A 182 33.69 -8.21 10.07
C GLU A 182 33.52 -9.61 10.71
N GLN A 183 32.80 -10.53 10.06
CA GLN A 183 32.47 -11.86 10.61
C GLN A 183 33.68 -12.67 11.11
N LYS A 184 34.87 -12.47 10.53
CA LYS A 184 36.10 -13.20 10.92
C LYS A 184 36.82 -12.55 12.11
N ARG A 185 36.44 -11.33 12.49
CA ARG A 185 37.19 -10.47 13.43
C ARG A 185 36.36 -10.02 14.63
N SER A 186 35.04 -10.15 14.59
CA SER A 186 34.13 -9.55 15.57
C SER A 186 32.84 -10.35 15.71
N ASP A 187 32.17 -10.18 16.85
CA ASP A 187 30.82 -10.72 17.06
C ASP A 187 29.81 -9.85 16.31
N VAL A 188 29.26 -10.41 15.24
CA VAL A 188 28.27 -9.78 14.34
C VAL A 188 26.83 -10.20 14.65
N SER A 189 26.58 -10.88 15.77
CA SER A 189 25.26 -11.45 16.09
C SER A 189 24.16 -10.40 16.14
N GLU A 190 24.42 -9.23 16.72
CA GLU A 190 23.47 -8.11 16.78
C GLU A 190 23.18 -7.56 15.37
N LEU A 191 24.22 -7.31 14.56
CA LEU A 191 24.07 -6.85 13.17
C LEU A 191 23.21 -7.81 12.34
N LYS A 192 23.39 -9.12 12.50
CA LYS A 192 22.59 -10.14 11.80
C LYS A 192 21.12 -10.13 12.22
N LYS A 193 20.85 -9.99 13.53
CA LYS A 193 19.48 -9.87 14.05
C LYS A 193 18.80 -8.63 13.48
N THR A 194 19.47 -7.48 13.52
CA THR A 194 18.98 -6.23 12.93
C THR A 194 18.76 -6.37 11.43
N LEU A 195 19.73 -6.90 10.68
CA LEU A 195 19.57 -7.14 9.24
C LEU A 195 18.31 -7.96 8.94
N THR A 196 18.08 -9.03 9.71
CA THR A 196 16.89 -9.89 9.52
C THR A 196 15.60 -9.14 9.85
N ALA A 197 15.57 -8.35 10.92
CA ALA A 197 14.39 -7.56 11.28
C ALA A 197 14.06 -6.50 10.22
N LEU A 198 15.06 -5.73 9.76
CA LEU A 198 14.86 -4.70 8.74
C LEU A 198 14.40 -5.31 7.40
N PHE A 199 14.96 -6.45 7.03
CA PHE A 199 14.61 -7.12 5.78
C PHE A 199 13.18 -7.69 5.80
N LYS A 200 12.71 -8.14 6.98
CA LYS A 200 11.32 -8.57 7.18
C LYS A 200 10.31 -7.43 7.05
N VAL A 201 10.64 -6.22 7.53
CA VAL A 201 9.77 -5.04 7.35
C VAL A 201 9.52 -4.77 5.87
N LEU A 202 10.51 -5.02 5.01
CA LEU A 202 10.40 -4.89 3.56
C LEU A 202 9.73 -6.10 2.87
N GLY A 203 9.15 -7.03 3.63
CA GLY A 203 8.43 -8.19 3.09
C GLY A 203 9.32 -9.35 2.65
N PHE A 204 10.61 -9.35 2.98
CA PHE A 204 11.51 -10.44 2.61
C PHE A 204 11.76 -11.42 3.77
N ASN A 205 11.79 -12.72 3.44
CA ASN A 205 12.00 -13.81 4.40
C ASN A 205 13.47 -14.17 4.64
#